data_AF-A0A0Q6ADH3-F1
#
_entry.id   AF-A0A0Q6ADH3-F1
#
_cell.length_a   1.000
_cell.length_b   1.000
_cell.length_c   1.000
_cell.angle_alpha   90.00
_cell.angle_beta   90.00
_cell.angle_gamma   90.00
#
_symmetry.space_group_name_H-M   'P 1'
#
loop_
_entity.id
_entity.type
_entity.pdbx_description
1 polymer ?
#
loop_
_entity_poly.entity_id
_entity_poly.type
_entity_poly.pdbx_seq_one_letter_code
_entity_poly.pdbx_strand_id
1 'polypeptide(L)'
;MLLPVNALNFIMNSPEFVNKMTQEHINPNFGLEVKMRLLPNAEQRYFYYDMYFDYGLPGKSLKDVFAKVRVKDDGSFEILQMKFD
;
A
#
# COMPACT_ATOMS: atom_id res chain seq x y z
N MET A 1 -8.65 10.97 -12.98
CA MET A 1 -8.76 9.87 -12.01
C MET A 1 -7.47 9.05 -12.11
N LEU A 2 -6.54 9.25 -11.16
CA LEU A 2 -5.21 8.61 -11.05
C LEU A 2 -5.09 7.93 -9.66
N LEU A 3 -6.15 7.23 -9.27
CA LEU A 3 -6.33 6.73 -7.89
C LEU A 3 -5.29 5.66 -7.45
N PRO A 4 -4.83 4.74 -8.32
CA PRO A 4 -3.93 3.67 -7.88
C PRO A 4 -2.53 4.16 -7.45
N VAL A 5 -1.93 5.06 -8.22
CA VAL A 5 -0.58 5.57 -7.93
C VAL A 5 -0.57 6.39 -6.64
N ASN A 6 -1.64 7.14 -6.38
CA ASN A 6 -1.76 7.93 -5.16
C ASN A 6 -1.94 7.05 -3.91
N ALA A 7 -2.69 5.96 -4.01
CA ALA A 7 -2.84 5.00 -2.91
C ALA A 7 -1.52 4.30 -2.58
N LEU A 8 -0.74 3.91 -3.60
CA LEU A 8 0.59 3.34 -3.42
C LEU A 8 1.55 4.34 -2.74
N ASN A 9 1.65 5.55 -3.27
CA ASN A 9 2.50 6.58 -2.69
C ASN A 9 2.11 6.90 -1.25
N PHE A 10 0.80 6.92 -0.94
CA PHE A 10 0.31 7.11 0.41
C PHE A 10 0.78 5.99 1.36
N ILE A 11 0.66 4.73 0.96
CA ILE A 11 1.15 3.58 1.75
C ILE A 11 2.67 3.66 1.95
N MET A 12 3.42 3.92 0.88
CA MET A 12 4.89 3.99 0.91
C MET A 12 5.42 5.06 1.86
N ASN A 13 4.65 6.14 2.06
CA ASN A 13 4.99 7.23 2.97
C ASN A 13 4.35 7.09 4.36
N SER A 14 3.61 6.00 4.61
CA SER A 14 2.99 5.78 5.92
C SER A 14 4.03 5.43 6.98
N PRO A 15 3.88 5.91 8.23
CA PRO A 15 4.83 5.61 9.30
C PRO A 15 5.04 4.11 9.54
N GLU A 16 3.96 3.33 9.44
CA GLU A 16 4.01 1.87 9.63
C GLU A 16 4.91 1.18 8.59
N PHE A 17 4.73 1.53 7.32
CA PHE A 17 5.53 1.00 6.22
C PHE A 17 7.01 1.42 6.32
N VAL A 18 7.26 2.72 6.53
CA VAL A 18 8.63 3.25 6.63
C VAL A 18 9.38 2.63 7.80
N ASN A 19 8.72 2.46 8.95
CA ASN A 19 9.32 1.82 10.11
C ASN A 19 9.69 0.37 9.83
N LYS A 20 8.79 -0.40 9.22
CA LYS A 20 9.06 -1.81 8.87
C LYS A 20 10.22 -1.93 7.89
N MET A 21 10.24 -1.12 6.84
CA MET A 21 11.33 -1.13 5.85
C MET A 21 12.69 -0.76 6.48
N THR A 22 12.70 0.18 7.42
CA THR A 22 13.91 0.57 8.15
C THR A 22 14.41 -0.57 9.05
N GLN A 23 13.51 -1.23 9.79
CA GLN A 23 13.83 -2.38 10.65
C GLN A 23 14.41 -3.54 9.87
N GLU A 24 13.82 -3.85 8.72
CA GLU A 24 14.30 -4.93 7.86
C GLU A 24 15.52 -4.51 7.01
N HIS A 25 15.97 -3.26 7.08
CA HIS A 25 16.91 -2.60 6.17
C HIS A 25 16.67 -2.92 4.69
N ILE A 26 15.44 -2.67 4.25
CA ILE A 26 14.98 -2.76 2.86
C ILE A 26 14.84 -1.36 2.30
N ASN A 27 15.14 -1.17 1.01
CA ASN A 27 14.91 0.12 0.34
C ASN A 27 13.42 0.27 -0.03
N PRO A 28 12.67 1.17 0.62
CA PRO A 28 11.24 1.37 0.35
C PRO A 28 10.96 2.01 -1.02
N ASN A 29 11.98 2.49 -1.74
CA ASN A 29 11.81 3.10 -3.06
C ASN A 29 11.91 2.08 -4.19
N PHE A 30 12.16 0.81 -3.89
CA PHE A 30 12.29 -0.25 -4.89
C PHE A 30 11.22 -1.32 -4.69
N GLY A 31 10.12 -1.20 -5.43
CA GLY A 31 9.09 -2.23 -5.52
C GLY A 31 9.43 -3.26 -6.59
N LEU A 32 9.44 -4.54 -6.23
CA LEU A 32 9.65 -5.65 -7.16
C LEU A 32 8.37 -5.96 -7.95
N GLU A 33 7.26 -6.03 -7.23
CA GLU A 33 5.94 -6.27 -7.81
C GLU A 33 4.89 -5.51 -7.00
N VAL A 34 3.95 -4.85 -7.70
CA VAL A 34 2.81 -4.19 -7.06
C VAL A 34 1.53 -4.60 -7.78
N LYS A 35 0.65 -5.29 -7.05
CA LYS A 35 -0.69 -5.66 -7.50
C LYS A 35 -1.71 -4.88 -6.68
N MET A 36 -2.61 -4.18 -7.38
CA MET A 36 -3.68 -3.41 -6.76
C MET A 36 -5.03 -3.83 -7.30
N ARG A 37 -5.99 -4.02 -6.40
CA ARG A 37 -7.38 -4.33 -6.74
C ARG A 37 -8.31 -3.31 -6.12
N LEU A 38 -9.10 -2.63 -6.96
CA LEU A 38 -10.25 -1.86 -6.49
C LEU A 38 -11.33 -2.84 -6.04
N LEU A 39 -11.80 -2.68 -4.81
CA LEU A 39 -12.89 -3.51 -4.30
C LEU A 39 -14.24 -2.92 -4.66
N PRO A 40 -15.21 -3.77 -5.04
CA PRO A 40 -16.58 -3.33 -5.21
C PRO A 40 -17.09 -2.80 -3.86
N ASN A 41 -17.59 -1.57 -3.86
CA ASN A 41 -18.18 -0.96 -2.69
C ASN A 41 -19.68 -0.76 -2.90
N ALA A 42 -20.49 -1.19 -1.93
CA ALA A 42 -21.93 -0.93 -1.90
C ALA A 42 -22.24 0.54 -1.52
N GLU A 43 -21.34 1.19 -0.78
CA GLU A 43 -21.44 2.60 -0.41
C GLU A 43 -20.71 3.49 -1.43
N GLN A 44 -21.45 4.25 -2.24
CA GLN A 44 -20.89 5.07 -3.34
C GLN A 44 -19.89 6.16 -2.90
N ARG A 45 -19.65 6.34 -1.60
CA ARG A 45 -18.84 7.42 -1.01
C ARG A 45 -17.38 7.06 -0.77
N TYR A 46 -17.02 5.77 -0.86
CA TYR A 46 -15.65 5.33 -0.61
C TYR A 46 -15.14 4.42 -1.72
N PHE A 47 -13.85 4.51 -2.00
CA PHE A 47 -13.14 3.50 -2.79
C PHE A 47 -12.21 2.73 -1.87
N TYR A 48 -12.25 1.40 -1.93
CA TYR A 48 -11.34 0.55 -1.18
C TYR A 48 -10.35 -0.11 -2.13
N TYR A 49 -9.08 -0.06 -1.78
CA TYR A 49 -8.03 -0.75 -2.52
C TYR A 49 -7.39 -1.82 -1.63
N ASP A 50 -7.38 -3.06 -2.11
CA ASP A 50 -6.48 -4.09 -1.60
C ASP A 50 -5.19 -4.02 -2.42
N MET A 51 -4.07 -3.94 -1.72
CA MET A 51 -2.75 -3.89 -2.33
C MET A 51 -1.90 -5.03 -1.81
N TYR A 52 -1.28 -5.74 -2.75
CA TYR A 52 -0.36 -6.86 -2.51
C TYR A 52 0.93 -6.53 -3.24
N PHE A 53 2.03 -6.44 -2.51
CA PHE A 53 3.28 -6.04 -3.13
C PHE A 53 4.52 -6.58 -2.41
N ASP A 54 5.59 -6.68 -3.18
CA ASP A 54 6.91 -7.11 -2.73
C ASP A 54 7.89 -5.92 -2.85
N TYR A 55 8.64 -5.63 -1.78
CA TYR A 55 9.65 -4.56 -1.77
C TYR A 55 11.05 -5.09 -1.51
N GLY A 56 12.05 -4.45 -2.11
CA GLY A 56 13.46 -4.72 -1.85
C GLY A 56 14.22 -5.25 -3.05
N LEU A 57 15.46 -5.68 -2.81
CA LEU A 57 16.36 -6.11 -3.87
C LEU A 57 16.43 -7.64 -3.92
N PRO A 58 16.89 -8.24 -5.02
CA PRO A 58 17.21 -9.66 -5.05
C PRO A 58 18.11 -10.05 -3.86
N GLY A 59 17.66 -11.02 -3.06
CA GLY A 59 18.35 -11.47 -1.84
C GLY A 59 17.90 -10.78 -0.54
N LYS A 60 17.20 -9.64 -0.62
CA LYS A 60 16.66 -8.94 0.56
C LYS A 60 15.36 -8.22 0.23
N SER A 61 14.26 -8.92 0.46
CA SER A 61 12.91 -8.45 0.12
C SER A 61 11.91 -8.73 1.25
N LEU A 62 10.89 -7.88 1.35
CA LEU A 62 9.68 -8.12 2.13
C LEU A 62 8.59 -8.51 1.15
N LYS A 63 8.03 -9.71 1.35
CA LYS A 63 7.01 -10.27 0.46
C LYS A 63 5.64 -10.11 1.07
N ASP A 64 4.62 -10.35 0.25
CA ASP A 64 3.24 -10.54 0.71
C ASP A 64 2.72 -9.36 1.56
N VAL A 65 3.20 -8.13 1.29
CA VAL A 65 2.76 -6.96 2.02
C VAL A 65 1.34 -6.64 1.60
N PHE A 66 0.43 -6.68 2.56
CA PHE A 66 -0.97 -6.37 2.36
C PHE A 66 -1.30 -5.01 2.96
N ALA A 67 -1.92 -4.14 2.17
CA ALA A 67 -2.48 -2.89 2.66
C ALA A 67 -3.90 -2.70 2.14
N LYS A 68 -4.81 -2.31 3.04
CA LYS A 68 -6.18 -1.90 2.71
C LYS A 68 -6.33 -0.41 2.93
N VAL A 69 -6.58 0.32 1.86
CA VAL A 69 -6.73 1.78 1.89
C VAL A 69 -8.14 2.17 1.50
N ARG A 70 -8.71 3.10 2.26
CA ARG A 70 -9.95 3.81 1.93
C ARG A 70 -9.63 5.17 1.36
N VAL A 71 -10.24 5.51 0.22
CA VAL A 71 -10.26 6.87 -0.34
C VAL A 71 -11.63 7.49 -0.05
N LYS A 72 -11.63 8.64 0.60
CA LYS A 72 -12.83 9.42 0.91
C LYS A 72 -13.24 10.30 -0.27
N ASP A 73 -14.46 10.82 -0.22
CA ASP A 73 -15.03 11.73 -1.22
C ASP A 73 -14.25 13.03 -1.35
N ASP A 74 -13.64 13.51 -0.27
CA ASP A 74 -12.72 14.65 -0.23
C ASP A 74 -11.33 14.36 -0.85
N GLY A 75 -11.09 13.12 -1.31
CA GLY A 75 -9.82 12.68 -1.89
C GLY A 75 -8.74 12.33 -0.88
N SER A 76 -9.03 12.40 0.42
CA SER A 76 -8.11 11.94 1.48
C SER A 76 -8.06 10.41 1.54
N PHE A 77 -6.92 9.91 2.02
CA PHE A 77 -6.63 8.48 2.14
C PHE A 77 -6.56 8.08 3.61
N GLU A 78 -6.98 6.85 3.90
CA GLU A 78 -6.92 6.27 5.23
C GLU A 78 -6.50 4.80 5.14
N ILE A 79 -5.48 4.43 5.93
CA ILE A 79 -5.05 3.03 6.06
C ILE A 79 -5.97 2.36 7.06
N LEU A 80 -6.69 1.34 6.62
CA LEU A 80 -7.55 0.54 7.49
C LEU A 80 -6.82 -0.66 8.07
N GLN A 81 -5.88 -1.20 7.29
CA GLN A 81 -5.11 -2.37 7.67
C GLN A 81 -3.80 -2.40 6.89
N MET A 82 -2.73 -2.82 7.57
CA MET A 82 -1.47 -3.19 6.95
C MET A 82 -0.94 -4.45 7.61
N LYS A 83 -0.37 -5.36 6.82
CA LYS A 83 0.27 -6.60 7.27
C LYS A 83 1.52 -6.84 6.43
N PHE A 84 2.52 -7.41 7.08
CA PHE A 84 3.80 -7.79 6.48
C PHE A 84 4.04 -9.24 6.85
N ASP A 85 4.11 -10.13 5.87
CA ASP A 85 4.31 -11.56 6.05
C ASP A 85 5.68 -12.03 5.51
#